data_AF-A0A7L1GUB5-F1
#
_entry.id   AF-A0A7L1GUB5-F1
#
_cell.length_a   1.000
_cell.length_b   1.000
_cell.length_c   1.000
_cell.angle_alpha   90.00
_cell.angle_beta   90.00
_cell.angle_gamma   90.00
#
_symmetry.space_group_name_H-M   'P 1'
#
loop_
_entity.id
_entity.type
_entity.pdbx_description
1 polymer ?
#
loop_
_entity_poly.entity_id
_entity_poly.type
_entity_poly.pdbx_seq_one_letter_code
_entity_poly.pdbx_strand_id
1 'polypeptide(L)'
;MREIALVYLDRSGGLQKFVQDCRKYNGITQIFCHIDKYWSTTCYFYLGCFFASPDSKQSYAVYRFTISINPSDIAELDAALGNYILHHPIQAAQIFQSVCFIAIKTLSLIEQLQTEAQISILLKPTHLPPLPSYILSLSEFPLNYTSQRFYMAEGIAIAMGTVTKYTQGARFLCSEETCPFSEGFRYIRVHLPGATESATVRNDFVCCLCSSPLQEDMKFRVLGDKQIVEMIDAKVLTALKGYSNDQSHFRIQTYTVFLR
;
A
#
# COMPACT_ATOMS: atom_id res chain seq x y z
N MET A 1 -20.69 5.46 -4.89
CA MET A 1 -19.23 5.22 -4.98
C MET A 1 -18.86 3.75 -5.21
N ARG A 2 -19.39 2.76 -4.47
CA ARG A 2 -19.04 1.33 -4.68
C ARG A 2 -19.37 0.82 -6.09
N GLU A 3 -20.56 1.14 -6.60
CA GLU A 3 -20.97 0.80 -7.97
C GLU A 3 -20.03 1.41 -9.01
N ILE A 4 -19.71 2.69 -8.86
CA ILE A 4 -18.78 3.40 -9.74
C ILE A 4 -17.38 2.76 -9.70
N ALA A 5 -16.88 2.41 -8.51
CA ALA A 5 -15.59 1.72 -8.37
C ALA A 5 -15.59 0.35 -9.07
N LEU A 6 -16.69 -0.40 -9.00
CA LEU A 6 -16.86 -1.65 -9.74
C LEU A 6 -16.88 -1.40 -11.26
N VAL A 7 -17.65 -0.42 -11.73
CA VAL A 7 -17.70 -0.04 -13.16
C VAL A 7 -16.31 0.38 -13.67
N TYR A 8 -15.55 1.12 -12.87
CA TYR A 8 -14.17 1.47 -13.21
C TYR A 8 -13.28 0.24 -13.32
N LEU A 9 -13.34 -0.68 -12.36
CA LEU A 9 -12.55 -1.91 -12.39
C LEU A 9 -12.87 -2.77 -13.62
N ASP A 10 -14.14 -2.83 -14.00
CA ASP A 10 -14.58 -3.55 -15.19
C ASP A 10 -14.03 -2.90 -16.47
N ARG A 11 -14.24 -1.59 -16.65
CA ARG A 11 -13.78 -0.83 -17.84
C ARG A 11 -12.26 -0.78 -18.01
N SER A 12 -11.52 -0.71 -16.91
CA SER A 12 -10.05 -0.64 -16.92
C SER A 12 -9.37 -2.00 -17.09
N GLY A 13 -10.13 -3.10 -17.13
CA GLY A 13 -9.58 -4.47 -17.04
C GLY A 13 -9.02 -4.81 -15.66
N GLY A 14 -9.16 -3.91 -14.68
CA GLY A 14 -8.74 -4.11 -13.30
C GLY A 14 -9.43 -5.28 -12.62
N LEU A 15 -10.71 -5.54 -12.94
CA LEU A 15 -11.46 -6.68 -12.41
C LEU A 15 -10.90 -8.01 -12.92
N GLN A 16 -10.55 -8.09 -14.21
CA GLN A 16 -9.94 -9.30 -14.79
C GLN A 16 -8.57 -9.59 -14.15
N LYS A 17 -7.74 -8.56 -13.99
CA LYS A 17 -6.46 -8.68 -13.29
C LYS A 17 -6.66 -9.12 -11.83
N PHE A 18 -7.64 -8.54 -11.15
CA PHE A 18 -7.98 -8.92 -9.77
C PHE A 18 -8.39 -10.39 -9.66
N VAL A 19 -9.26 -10.88 -10.56
CA VAL A 19 -9.66 -12.30 -10.63
C VAL A 19 -8.44 -13.20 -10.84
N GLN A 20 -7.50 -12.80 -11.71
CA GLN A 20 -6.26 -13.54 -11.92
C GLN A 20 -5.36 -13.52 -10.67
N ASP A 21 -5.29 -12.40 -9.96
CA ASP A 21 -4.54 -12.30 -8.70
C ASP A 21 -5.14 -13.18 -7.60
N CYS A 22 -6.47 -13.34 -7.54
CA CYS A 22 -7.12 -14.26 -6.61
C CYS A 22 -6.67 -15.71 -6.79
N ARG A 23 -6.39 -16.14 -8.03
CA ARG A 23 -5.96 -17.53 -8.32
C ARG A 23 -4.65 -17.91 -7.62
N LYS A 24 -3.79 -16.93 -7.34
CA LYS A 24 -2.53 -17.14 -6.58
C LYS A 24 -2.79 -17.72 -5.19
N TYR A 25 -3.96 -17.43 -4.61
CA TYR A 25 -4.33 -17.87 -3.26
C TYR A 25 -5.04 -19.23 -3.23
N ASN A 26 -5.46 -19.76 -4.38
CA ASN A 26 -6.17 -21.04 -4.46
C ASN A 26 -5.23 -22.23 -4.74
N GLY A 27 -3.92 -22.03 -4.69
CA GLY A 27 -2.94 -23.09 -5.00
C GLY A 27 -2.95 -23.54 -6.46
N ILE A 28 -3.63 -22.83 -7.38
CA ILE A 28 -3.57 -23.11 -8.81
C ILE A 28 -2.28 -22.48 -9.34
N THR A 29 -1.25 -23.31 -9.45
CA THR A 29 0.01 -22.99 -10.11
C THR A 29 -0.23 -22.68 -11.58
N GLN A 30 -0.41 -21.39 -11.90
CA GLN A 30 0.01 -20.85 -13.19
C GLN A 30 0.85 -19.61 -12.92
N ILE A 31 2.14 -19.84 -12.73
CA ILE A 31 3.17 -18.83 -12.81
C ILE A 31 3.23 -18.40 -14.28
N PHE A 32 2.48 -17.36 -14.65
CA PHE A 32 2.86 -16.50 -15.76
C PHE A 32 3.59 -15.30 -15.17
N CYS A 33 4.90 -15.47 -14.97
CA CYS A 33 5.80 -14.33 -14.84
C CYS A 33 5.93 -13.73 -16.24
N HIS A 34 5.12 -12.72 -16.56
CA HIS A 34 5.43 -11.86 -17.70
C HIS A 34 6.53 -10.90 -17.26
N ILE A 35 7.76 -11.25 -17.63
CA ILE A 35 8.92 -10.36 -17.57
C ILE A 35 8.82 -9.47 -18.81
N ASP A 36 8.26 -8.28 -18.68
CA ASP A 36 8.49 -7.23 -19.67
C ASP A 36 9.90 -6.66 -19.43
N LYS A 37 10.86 -7.20 -20.18
CA LYS A 37 12.17 -6.57 -20.40
C LYS A 37 11.97 -5.39 -21.35
N TYR A 38 11.76 -4.20 -20.80
CA TYR A 38 12.11 -2.97 -21.51
C TYR A 38 13.13 -2.18 -20.70
N TRP A 39 14.37 -2.23 -21.19
CA TRP A 39 15.46 -1.37 -20.78
C TRP A 39 15.19 0.06 -21.28
N SER A 40 14.82 0.97 -20.38
CA SER A 40 15.07 2.40 -20.55
C SER A 40 15.14 3.08 -19.18
N THR A 41 16.37 3.39 -18.74
CA THR A 41 16.84 4.50 -17.86
C THR A 41 16.02 5.03 -16.67
N THR A 42 14.90 4.44 -16.29
CA THR A 42 14.06 4.84 -15.15
C THR A 42 13.82 3.59 -14.31
N CYS A 43 14.57 3.46 -13.21
CA CYS A 43 14.50 2.29 -12.34
C CYS A 43 13.15 2.26 -11.58
N TYR A 44 12.20 1.47 -12.07
CA TYR A 44 11.09 0.96 -11.26
C TYR A 44 11.45 -0.44 -10.78
N PHE A 45 11.98 -0.55 -9.55
CA PHE A 45 12.17 -1.85 -8.91
C PHE A 45 10.82 -2.40 -8.45
N TYR A 46 10.31 -3.42 -9.15
CA TYR A 46 9.25 -4.28 -8.65
C TYR A 46 9.81 -5.70 -8.46
N LEU A 47 10.35 -5.96 -7.27
CA LEU A 47 10.54 -7.32 -6.77
C LEU A 47 9.48 -7.60 -5.70
N GLY A 48 8.38 -8.23 -6.11
CA GLY A 48 7.44 -8.87 -5.20
C GLY A 48 7.71 -10.37 -5.18
N CYS A 49 8.70 -10.82 -4.40
CA CYS A 49 8.87 -12.24 -4.13
C CYS A 49 7.87 -12.66 -3.05
N PHE A 50 6.74 -13.26 -3.47
CA PHE A 50 5.89 -14.02 -2.54
C PHE A 50 6.46 -15.42 -2.37
N PHE A 51 7.03 -15.69 -1.19
CA PHE A 51 7.19 -17.06 -0.71
C PHE A 51 5.80 -17.58 -0.32
N ALA A 52 5.19 -18.39 -1.19
CA ALA A 52 4.06 -19.22 -0.79
C ALA A 52 4.63 -20.57 -0.33
N SER A 53 4.35 -20.95 0.92
CA SER A 53 4.52 -22.34 1.36
C SER A 53 3.51 -23.22 0.59
N PRO A 54 3.89 -24.45 0.22
CA PRO A 54 3.01 -25.37 -0.48
C PRO A 54 2.15 -26.12 0.55
N ASP A 55 1.18 -25.45 1.18
CA ASP A 55 0.16 -26.13 1.97
C ASP A 55 -1.23 -25.67 1.54
N SER A 56 -1.92 -26.54 0.80
CA SER A 56 -3.24 -26.33 0.19
C SER A 56 -4.40 -26.15 1.17
N LYS A 57 -4.11 -25.97 2.48
CA LYS A 57 -5.10 -25.83 3.55
C LYS A 57 -4.88 -24.62 4.45
N GLN A 58 -3.84 -23.81 4.24
CA GLN A 58 -3.55 -22.70 5.15
C GLN A 58 -4.38 -21.47 4.79
N SER A 59 -5.29 -21.07 5.69
CA SER A 59 -6.04 -19.82 5.56
C SER A 59 -5.08 -18.64 5.70
N TYR A 60 -5.12 -17.65 4.80
CA TYR A 60 -4.30 -16.46 4.96
C TYR A 60 -4.97 -15.48 5.93
N ALA A 61 -4.19 -14.86 6.81
CA ALA A 61 -4.72 -13.77 7.63
C ALA A 61 -4.96 -12.50 6.81
N VAL A 62 -4.17 -12.25 5.77
CA VAL A 62 -4.31 -11.07 4.91
C VAL A 62 -4.12 -11.46 3.44
N TYR A 63 -5.11 -11.19 2.62
CA TYR A 63 -5.07 -11.22 1.16
C TYR A 63 -4.80 -9.81 0.65
N ARG A 64 -3.69 -9.61 -0.06
CA ARG A 64 -3.23 -8.28 -0.48
C ARG A 64 -3.35 -8.12 -1.97
N PHE A 65 -4.06 -7.08 -2.40
CA PHE A 65 -4.23 -6.75 -3.81
C PHE A 65 -3.74 -5.32 -4.08
N THR A 66 -3.03 -5.16 -5.20
CA THR A 66 -2.60 -3.84 -5.67
C THR A 66 -3.43 -3.46 -6.89
N ILE A 67 -4.26 -2.44 -6.76
CA ILE A 67 -5.11 -1.94 -7.83
C ILE A 67 -4.41 -0.73 -8.45
N SER A 68 -4.03 -0.86 -9.71
CA SER A 68 -3.49 0.26 -10.48
C SER A 68 -4.64 1.15 -10.92
N ILE A 69 -4.55 2.43 -10.61
CA ILE A 69 -5.64 3.39 -10.85
C ILE A 69 -5.10 4.56 -11.64
N ASN A 70 -5.82 4.95 -12.68
CA ASN A 70 -5.64 6.24 -13.33
C ASN A 70 -6.66 7.23 -12.73
N PRO A 71 -6.22 8.25 -11.98
CA PRO A 71 -7.14 9.22 -11.38
C PRO A 71 -7.96 10.00 -12.41
N SER A 72 -7.42 10.23 -13.60
CA SER A 72 -8.09 10.96 -14.68
C SER A 72 -9.28 10.16 -15.23
N ASP A 73 -9.07 8.87 -15.53
CA ASP A 73 -10.13 7.98 -16.02
C ASP A 73 -11.27 7.84 -15.00
N ILE A 74 -10.94 7.80 -13.70
CA ILE A 74 -11.95 7.77 -12.65
C ILE A 74 -12.67 9.11 -12.56
N ALA A 75 -11.97 10.23 -12.65
CA ALA A 75 -12.59 11.55 -12.60
C ALA A 75 -13.55 11.81 -13.78
N GLU A 76 -13.26 11.25 -14.96
CA GLU A 76 -14.17 11.26 -16.11
C GLU A 76 -15.44 10.43 -15.87
N LEU A 77 -15.30 9.30 -15.17
CA LEU A 77 -16.43 8.45 -14.78
C LEU A 77 -17.27 9.10 -13.66
N ASP A 78 -16.59 9.61 -12.64
CA ASP A 78 -17.15 10.26 -11.45
C ASP A 78 -16.09 11.14 -10.77
N ALA A 79 -16.24 12.46 -10.93
CA ALA A 79 -15.29 13.43 -10.39
C ALA A 79 -15.17 13.36 -8.86
N ALA A 80 -16.25 13.00 -8.16
CA ALA A 80 -16.26 12.91 -6.71
C ALA A 80 -15.35 11.76 -6.21
N LEU A 81 -15.44 10.57 -6.82
CA LEU A 81 -14.59 9.43 -6.51
C LEU A 81 -13.14 9.69 -6.92
N GLY A 82 -12.90 10.32 -8.08
CA GLY A 82 -11.55 10.69 -8.51
C GLY A 82 -10.86 11.61 -7.50
N ASN A 83 -11.56 12.68 -7.08
CA ASN A 83 -11.09 13.58 -6.03
C ASN A 83 -10.90 12.85 -4.69
N TYR A 84 -11.83 11.97 -4.33
CA TYR A 84 -11.76 11.20 -3.09
C TYR A 84 -10.52 10.29 -3.04
N ILE A 85 -10.18 9.61 -4.15
CA ILE A 85 -8.98 8.77 -4.23
C ILE A 85 -7.71 9.60 -4.04
N LEU A 86 -7.64 10.78 -4.65
CA LEU A 86 -6.46 11.64 -4.60
C LEU A 86 -6.24 12.25 -3.21
N HIS A 87 -7.31 12.63 -2.51
CA HIS A 87 -7.23 13.35 -1.23
C HIS A 87 -7.42 12.48 0.01
N HIS A 88 -8.09 11.33 -0.12
CA HIS A 88 -8.43 10.39 0.96
C HIS A 88 -8.13 8.94 0.56
N PRO A 89 -6.87 8.60 0.23
CA PRO A 89 -6.50 7.30 -0.34
C PRO A 89 -6.79 6.11 0.58
N ILE A 90 -6.66 6.28 1.90
CA ILE A 90 -6.92 5.23 2.89
C ILE A 90 -8.40 4.87 2.90
N GLN A 91 -9.27 5.88 2.95
CA GLN A 91 -10.71 5.68 2.95
C GLN A 91 -11.20 5.21 1.57
N ALA A 92 -10.58 5.69 0.49
CA ALA A 92 -10.87 5.19 -0.85
C ALA A 92 -10.54 3.70 -0.98
N ALA A 93 -9.41 3.25 -0.41
CA ALA A 93 -9.03 1.83 -0.42
C ALA A 93 -10.09 0.93 0.24
N GLN A 94 -10.80 1.41 1.27
CA GLN A 94 -11.91 0.69 1.91
C GLN A 94 -13.12 0.51 0.97
N ILE A 95 -13.37 1.47 0.07
CA ILE A 95 -14.42 1.33 -0.95
C ILE A 95 -14.07 0.16 -1.87
N PHE A 96 -12.83 0.12 -2.36
CA PHE A 96 -12.35 -0.97 -3.21
C PHE A 96 -12.27 -2.30 -2.47
N GLN A 97 -11.91 -2.30 -1.18
CA GLN A 97 -11.91 -3.48 -0.32
C GLN A 97 -13.29 -4.14 -0.29
N SER A 98 -14.34 -3.34 -0.10
CA SER A 98 -15.72 -3.81 -0.09
C SER A 98 -16.17 -4.35 -1.45
N VAL A 99 -15.81 -3.68 -2.54
CA VAL A 99 -16.09 -4.15 -3.90
C VAL A 99 -15.39 -5.48 -4.18
N CYS A 100 -14.11 -5.59 -3.84
CA CYS A 100 -13.32 -6.82 -3.98
C CYS A 100 -13.87 -7.96 -3.11
N PHE A 101 -14.31 -7.68 -1.89
CA PHE A 101 -14.95 -8.66 -1.01
C PHE A 101 -16.21 -9.25 -1.64
N ILE A 102 -17.11 -8.37 -2.12
CA ILE A 102 -18.34 -8.77 -2.80
C ILE A 102 -18.02 -9.57 -4.06
N ALA A 103 -17.06 -9.13 -4.86
CA ALA A 103 -16.64 -9.84 -6.07
C ALA A 103 -16.10 -11.25 -5.75
N ILE A 104 -15.24 -11.39 -4.75
CA ILE A 104 -14.71 -12.69 -4.32
C ILE A 104 -15.83 -13.62 -3.86
N LYS A 105 -16.78 -13.11 -3.05
CA LYS A 105 -17.90 -13.91 -2.54
C LYS A 105 -18.88 -14.30 -3.62
N THR A 106 -19.16 -13.40 -4.55
CA THR A 106 -20.13 -13.64 -5.64
C THR A 106 -19.58 -14.62 -6.67
N LEU A 107 -18.28 -14.53 -6.98
CA LEU A 107 -17.61 -15.37 -7.97
C LEU A 107 -16.91 -16.58 -7.35
N SER A 108 -17.05 -16.79 -6.03
CA SER A 108 -16.38 -17.85 -5.27
C SER A 108 -14.87 -17.93 -5.54
N LEU A 109 -14.19 -16.79 -5.64
CA LEU A 109 -12.79 -16.73 -6.07
C LEU A 109 -11.79 -17.21 -5.02
N ILE A 110 -12.12 -17.13 -3.74
CA ILE A 110 -11.26 -17.56 -2.62
C ILE A 110 -12.15 -18.19 -1.56
N GLU A 111 -12.11 -19.51 -1.44
CA GLU A 111 -13.01 -20.26 -0.55
C GLU A 111 -12.70 -20.01 0.93
N GLN A 112 -11.43 -19.82 1.28
CA GLN A 112 -10.97 -19.66 2.66
C GLN A 112 -11.19 -18.24 3.21
N LEU A 113 -11.58 -17.28 2.37
CA LEU A 113 -11.85 -15.91 2.79
C LEU A 113 -13.12 -15.89 3.64
N GLN A 114 -13.03 -15.42 4.89
CA GLN A 114 -14.18 -15.35 5.81
C GLN A 114 -14.75 -13.95 5.90
N THR A 115 -13.89 -12.94 6.09
CA THR A 115 -14.30 -11.56 6.40
C THR A 115 -13.65 -10.54 5.48
N GLU A 116 -14.29 -9.38 5.33
CA GLU A 116 -13.74 -8.24 4.57
C GLU A 116 -12.41 -7.73 5.16
N ALA A 117 -12.23 -7.84 6.48
CA ALA A 117 -11.02 -7.42 7.19
C ALA A 117 -9.75 -8.18 6.75
N GLN A 118 -9.90 -9.36 6.13
CA GLN A 118 -8.79 -10.11 5.55
C GLN A 118 -8.31 -9.51 4.22
N ILE A 119 -9.03 -8.60 3.58
CA ILE A 119 -8.63 -8.01 2.31
C ILE A 119 -7.89 -6.69 2.56
N SER A 120 -6.66 -6.59 2.08
CA SER A 120 -5.89 -5.35 2.04
C SER A 120 -5.79 -4.86 0.61
N ILE A 121 -6.35 -3.69 0.33
CA ILE A 121 -6.20 -3.01 -0.96
C ILE A 121 -5.13 -1.93 -0.88
N LEU A 122 -4.17 -1.96 -1.81
CA LEU A 122 -3.27 -0.86 -2.09
C LEU A 122 -3.67 -0.20 -3.41
N LEU A 123 -4.10 1.06 -3.33
CA LEU A 123 -4.35 1.87 -4.52
C LEU A 123 -3.02 2.43 -5.01
N LYS A 124 -2.62 2.06 -6.23
CA LYS A 124 -1.40 2.55 -6.87
C LYS A 124 -1.79 3.48 -8.03
N PRO A 125 -1.72 4.81 -7.86
CA PRO A 125 -1.97 5.73 -8.96
C PRO A 125 -0.92 5.52 -10.08
N THR A 126 -1.35 5.53 -11.34
CA THR A 126 -0.46 5.44 -12.51
C THR A 126 0.23 6.77 -12.78
N HIS A 127 -0.47 7.88 -12.55
CA HIS A 127 0.06 9.23 -12.54
C HIS A 127 -0.68 10.08 -11.51
N LEU A 128 -0.08 11.20 -11.12
CA LEU A 128 -0.75 12.25 -10.37
C LEU A 128 -0.97 13.45 -11.29
N PRO A 129 -2.00 14.28 -11.04
CA PRO A 129 -2.20 15.50 -11.80
C PRO A 129 -0.94 16.37 -11.73
N PRO A 130 -0.48 16.98 -12.85
CA PRO A 130 0.70 17.83 -12.90
C PRO A 130 0.42 19.22 -12.30
N LEU A 131 -0.18 19.25 -11.11
CA LEU A 131 -0.50 20.46 -10.36
C LEU A 131 0.54 20.63 -9.25
N PRO A 132 0.99 21.88 -8.96
CA PRO A 132 1.96 22.15 -7.89
C PRO A 132 1.57 21.56 -6.54
N SER A 133 0.26 21.43 -6.26
CA SER A 133 -0.26 20.84 -5.04
C SER A 133 0.11 19.37 -4.80
N TYR A 134 0.48 18.63 -5.85
CA TYR A 134 0.94 17.23 -5.76
C TYR A 134 2.45 17.10 -5.82
N ILE A 135 3.19 18.17 -6.15
CA ILE A 135 4.65 18.14 -6.25
C ILE A 135 5.24 18.49 -4.89
N LEU A 136 6.06 17.58 -4.38
CA LEU A 136 6.79 17.69 -3.14
C LEU A 136 8.16 18.31 -3.43
N SER A 137 8.31 19.62 -3.22
CA SER A 137 9.65 20.22 -3.28
C SER A 137 10.37 19.97 -1.97
N LEU A 138 11.48 19.23 -2.05
CA LEU A 138 12.37 18.95 -0.94
C LEU A 138 13.17 20.21 -0.49
N SER A 139 12.98 21.35 -1.13
CA SER A 139 13.61 22.63 -0.75
C SER A 139 12.66 23.59 -0.03
N GLU A 140 11.35 23.36 -0.08
CA GLU A 140 10.35 24.25 0.53
C GLU A 140 10.22 23.99 2.04
N PHE A 141 10.27 25.05 2.86
CA PHE A 141 10.16 24.94 4.31
C PHE A 141 9.34 26.10 4.90
N PRO A 142 8.42 25.85 5.86
CA PRO A 142 8.08 24.57 6.46
C PRO A 142 7.25 23.68 5.54
N LEU A 143 7.51 22.38 5.62
CA LEU A 143 6.86 21.35 4.81
C LEU A 143 5.41 21.15 5.30
N ASN A 144 4.41 21.68 4.59
CA ASN A 144 2.99 21.57 4.99
C ASN A 144 2.36 20.24 4.52
N TYR A 145 2.82 19.11 5.08
CA TYR A 145 2.30 17.77 4.74
C TYR A 145 1.28 17.24 5.74
N THR A 146 0.42 18.12 6.25
CA THR A 146 -0.64 17.73 7.20
C THR A 146 -1.66 16.77 6.57
N SER A 147 -1.88 16.82 5.25
CA SER A 147 -2.83 15.92 4.57
C SER A 147 -2.19 14.59 4.16
N GLN A 148 -2.80 13.49 4.61
CA GLN A 148 -2.48 12.10 4.22
C GLN A 148 -2.99 11.77 2.82
N ARG A 149 -2.39 12.39 1.79
CA ARG A 149 -2.74 12.23 0.38
C ARG A 149 -1.55 11.78 -0.47
N PHE A 150 -1.77 11.56 -1.76
CA PHE A 150 -0.67 11.27 -2.68
C PHE A 150 0.17 12.52 -2.99
N TYR A 151 1.48 12.33 -3.09
CA TYR A 151 2.44 13.33 -3.53
C TYR A 151 3.47 12.69 -4.47
N MET A 152 4.05 13.49 -5.35
CA MET A 152 5.16 13.16 -6.21
C MET A 152 6.39 13.93 -5.73
N ALA A 153 7.48 13.23 -5.43
CA ALA A 153 8.76 13.84 -5.09
C ALA A 153 9.81 13.42 -6.12
N GLU A 154 10.64 14.38 -6.53
CA GLU A 154 11.79 14.12 -7.40
C GLU A 154 13.06 14.54 -6.66
N GLY A 155 14.09 13.71 -6.72
CA GLY A 155 15.34 13.96 -6.02
C GLY A 155 16.40 12.93 -6.35
N ILE A 156 17.59 13.14 -5.79
CA ILE A 156 18.75 12.27 -5.99
C ILE A 156 18.92 11.43 -4.74
N ALA A 157 18.92 10.11 -4.92
CA ALA A 157 19.30 9.19 -3.86
C ALA A 157 20.81 9.32 -3.60
N ILE A 158 21.19 9.76 -2.40
CA ILE A 158 22.58 9.94 -1.98
C ILE A 158 23.09 8.76 -1.16
N ALA A 159 22.20 8.06 -0.47
CA ALA A 159 22.53 6.84 0.25
C ALA A 159 21.31 5.90 0.28
N MET A 160 21.59 4.60 0.30
CA MET A 160 20.58 3.57 0.43
C MET A 160 20.99 2.62 1.54
N GLY A 161 20.10 2.39 2.49
CA GLY A 161 20.26 1.39 3.53
C GLY A 161 20.09 -0.02 2.99
N THR A 162 20.42 -1.00 3.83
CA THR A 162 20.12 -2.41 3.56
C THR A 162 18.61 -2.65 3.58
N VAL A 163 18.18 -3.69 2.87
CA VAL A 163 16.79 -4.15 2.94
C VAL A 163 16.59 -4.85 4.28
N THR A 164 15.60 -4.39 5.04
CA THR A 164 15.21 -4.91 6.35
C THR A 164 13.77 -5.39 6.31
N LYS A 165 13.39 -6.32 7.19
CA LYS A 165 12.01 -6.78 7.28
C LYS A 165 11.20 -5.88 8.21
N TYR A 166 9.93 -5.66 7.88
CA TYR A 166 8.97 -4.97 8.74
C TYR A 166 7.64 -5.73 8.78
N THR A 167 6.86 -5.51 9.82
CA THR A 167 5.54 -6.13 9.96
C THR A 167 4.52 -5.43 9.07
N GLN A 168 4.09 -6.13 8.01
CA GLN A 168 3.05 -5.65 7.09
C GLN A 168 1.65 -5.95 7.59
N GLY A 169 1.46 -7.05 8.30
CA GLY A 169 0.17 -7.42 8.84
C GLY A 169 0.30 -8.38 10.00
N ALA A 170 -0.62 -8.29 10.94
CA ALA A 170 -0.67 -9.13 12.13
C ALA A 170 -2.13 -9.46 12.46
N ARG A 171 -2.36 -10.70 12.88
CA ARG A 171 -3.62 -11.16 13.42
C ARG A 171 -3.55 -11.09 14.94
N PHE A 172 -4.64 -10.64 15.55
CA PHE A 172 -4.81 -10.59 16.99
C PHE A 172 -6.05 -11.40 17.39
N LEU A 173 -5.98 -12.03 18.55
CA LEU A 173 -7.06 -12.81 19.16
C LEU A 173 -7.32 -12.29 20.56
N CYS A 174 -8.56 -12.38 21.02
CA CYS A 174 -8.87 -12.04 22.40
C CYS A 174 -8.24 -13.08 23.34
N SER A 175 -7.60 -12.62 24.42
CA SER A 175 -7.01 -13.53 25.42
C SER A 175 -8.06 -14.30 26.22
N GLU A 176 -9.31 -13.85 26.21
CA GLU A 176 -10.42 -14.48 26.92
C GLU A 176 -11.04 -15.59 26.06
N GLU A 177 -10.85 -16.86 26.43
CA GLU A 177 -11.26 -18.02 25.63
C GLU A 177 -12.78 -18.06 25.40
N THR A 178 -13.56 -17.61 26.38
CA THR A 178 -15.03 -17.58 26.31
C THR A 178 -15.57 -16.48 25.39
N CYS A 179 -14.71 -15.54 24.98
CA CYS A 179 -15.09 -14.47 24.08
C CYS A 179 -15.23 -15.01 22.65
N PRO A 180 -16.29 -14.66 21.89
CA PRO A 180 -16.43 -15.07 20.48
C PRO A 180 -15.31 -14.52 19.57
N PHE A 181 -14.46 -13.62 20.08
CA PHE A 181 -13.30 -13.08 19.36
C PHE A 181 -11.96 -13.71 19.79
N SER A 182 -11.99 -14.79 20.58
CA SER A 182 -10.82 -15.62 20.86
C SER A 182 -10.38 -16.42 19.63
N GLU A 183 -11.28 -16.63 18.67
CA GLU A 183 -11.03 -17.31 17.41
C GLU A 183 -11.41 -16.46 16.19
N GLY A 184 -10.98 -16.90 15.00
CA GLY A 184 -11.33 -16.31 13.72
C GLY A 184 -10.42 -15.16 13.24
N PHE A 185 -10.96 -14.29 12.39
CA PHE A 185 -10.22 -13.25 11.66
C PHE A 185 -10.78 -11.85 11.91
N ARG A 186 -11.22 -11.57 13.15
CA ARG A 186 -11.84 -10.29 13.50
C ARG A 186 -10.85 -9.15 13.65
N TYR A 187 -9.76 -9.37 14.37
CA TYR A 187 -8.74 -8.35 14.59
C TYR A 187 -7.55 -8.62 13.68
N ILE A 188 -7.63 -8.08 12.47
CA ILE A 188 -6.50 -8.04 11.54
C ILE A 188 -6.05 -6.60 11.42
N ARG A 189 -4.77 -6.38 11.66
CA ARG A 189 -4.14 -5.08 11.48
C ARG A 189 -3.16 -5.18 10.34
N VAL A 190 -3.30 -4.28 9.38
CA VAL A 190 -2.39 -4.14 8.24
C VAL A 190 -1.72 -2.79 8.35
N HIS A 191 -0.44 -2.76 8.03
CA HIS A 191 0.36 -1.55 7.99
C HIS A 191 -0.20 -0.57 6.95
N LEU A 192 -0.62 0.61 7.41
CA LEU A 192 -1.13 1.68 6.57
C LEU A 192 0.02 2.55 6.01
N PRO A 193 -0.06 3.00 4.74
CA PRO A 193 0.88 3.98 4.20
C PRO A 193 0.98 5.22 5.10
N GLY A 194 2.20 5.65 5.42
CA GLY A 194 2.46 6.78 6.32
C GLY A 194 2.39 6.44 7.83
N ALA A 195 1.90 5.27 8.22
CA ALA A 195 1.91 4.84 9.61
C ALA A 195 3.30 4.34 10.05
N THR A 196 3.54 4.37 11.37
CA THR A 196 4.67 3.69 12.00
C THR A 196 4.38 2.19 12.10
N GLU A 197 5.42 1.36 12.18
CA GLU A 197 5.24 -0.07 12.42
C GLU A 197 4.55 -0.35 13.76
N SER A 198 4.82 0.49 14.76
CA SER A 198 4.13 0.49 16.04
C SER A 198 2.63 0.83 15.95
N ALA A 199 2.10 1.30 14.82
CA ALA A 199 0.64 1.40 14.66
C ALA A 199 0.00 0.04 14.35
N THR A 200 0.77 -0.87 13.74
CA THR A 200 0.35 -2.22 13.35
C THR A 200 0.52 -3.20 14.50
N VAL A 201 1.65 -3.15 15.20
CA VAL A 201 2.01 -4.07 16.28
C VAL A 201 2.20 -3.31 17.59
N ARG A 202 1.33 -3.58 18.57
CA ARG A 202 1.39 -3.07 19.94
C ARG A 202 0.82 -4.11 20.89
N ASN A 203 1.16 -3.95 22.16
CA ASN A 203 0.74 -4.85 23.23
C ASN A 203 -0.47 -4.34 24.03
N ASP A 204 -0.99 -3.15 23.69
CA ASP A 204 -2.07 -2.48 24.44
C ASP A 204 -3.41 -2.48 23.70
N PHE A 205 -3.55 -3.34 22.69
CA PHE A 205 -4.84 -3.51 22.03
C PHE A 205 -5.81 -4.27 22.93
N VAL A 206 -7.06 -3.80 22.95
CA VAL A 206 -8.13 -4.39 23.74
C VAL A 206 -9.29 -4.83 22.85
N CYS A 207 -9.94 -5.90 23.27
CA CYS A 207 -11.13 -6.43 22.64
C CYS A 207 -12.30 -5.46 22.79
N CYS A 208 -13.02 -5.14 21.71
CA CYS A 208 -14.17 -4.25 21.77
C CYS A 208 -15.42 -4.85 22.45
N LEU A 209 -15.43 -6.17 22.70
CA LEU A 209 -16.57 -6.85 23.34
C LEU A 209 -16.40 -7.03 24.84
N CYS A 210 -15.23 -7.52 25.28
CA CYS A 210 -14.98 -7.84 26.69
C CYS A 210 -13.86 -6.99 27.33
N SER A 211 -13.24 -6.08 26.58
CA SER A 211 -12.11 -5.24 27.03
C SER A 211 -10.85 -6.00 27.45
N SER A 212 -10.82 -7.33 27.34
CA SER A 212 -9.62 -8.13 27.57
C SER A 212 -8.52 -7.80 26.55
N PRO A 213 -7.23 -7.95 26.91
CA PRO A 213 -6.13 -7.67 26.00
C PRO A 213 -6.18 -8.59 24.78
N LEU A 214 -5.73 -8.07 23.65
CA LEU A 214 -5.55 -8.85 22.44
C LEU A 214 -4.12 -9.39 22.37
N GLN A 215 -3.98 -10.67 22.08
CA GLN A 215 -2.71 -11.33 21.86
C GLN A 215 -2.47 -11.53 20.37
N GLU A 216 -1.25 -11.25 19.93
CA GLU A 216 -0.86 -11.47 18.55
C GLU A 216 -0.68 -12.97 18.25
N ASP A 217 -1.27 -13.44 17.15
CA ASP A 217 -0.95 -14.75 16.62
C ASP A 217 0.23 -14.66 15.64
N MET A 218 1.42 -14.96 16.16
CA MET A 218 2.68 -14.91 15.41
C MET A 218 2.70 -15.84 14.19
N LYS A 219 1.87 -16.89 14.13
CA LYS A 219 1.81 -17.81 12.97
C LYS A 219 1.32 -17.12 11.70
N PHE A 220 0.53 -16.06 11.87
CA PHE A 220 -0.10 -15.33 10.78
C PHE A 220 0.52 -13.94 10.55
N ARG A 221 1.67 -13.67 11.17
CA ARG A 221 2.42 -12.45 10.93
C ARG A 221 2.93 -12.42 9.49
N VAL A 222 2.60 -11.36 8.78
CA VAL A 222 3.08 -11.10 7.42
C VAL A 222 4.18 -10.06 7.47
N LEU A 223 5.34 -10.41 6.94
CA LEU A 223 6.50 -9.53 6.85
C LEU A 223 6.67 -8.99 5.43
N GLY A 224 7.08 -7.73 5.33
CA GLY A 224 7.46 -7.08 4.08
C GLY A 224 8.90 -6.60 4.09
N ASP A 225 9.37 -6.15 2.93
CA ASP A 225 10.67 -5.52 2.77
C ASP A 225 10.57 -4.01 2.92
N LYS A 226 11.46 -3.44 3.74
CA LYS A 226 11.61 -2.01 3.96
C LYS A 226 13.03 -1.62 3.65
N GLN A 227 13.19 -0.53 2.91
CA GLN A 227 14.48 0.09 2.64
C GLN A 227 14.42 1.58 2.99
N ILE A 228 15.51 2.09 3.53
CA ILE A 228 15.66 3.51 3.84
C ILE A 228 16.53 4.13 2.75
N VAL A 229 16.07 5.23 2.17
CA VAL A 229 16.81 5.97 1.13
C VAL A 229 16.95 7.41 1.58
N GLU A 230 18.17 7.92 1.61
CA GLU A 230 18.45 9.33 1.82
C GLU A 230 18.41 10.04 0.46
N MET A 231 17.60 11.09 0.36
CA MET A 231 17.39 11.84 -0.87
C MET A 231 17.66 13.34 -0.68
N ILE A 232 18.14 14.00 -1.72
CA ILE A 232 18.24 15.47 -1.81
C ILE A 232 17.39 16.00 -2.97
N ASP A 233 16.98 17.25 -2.89
CA ASP A 233 16.25 17.92 -3.99
C ASP A 233 17.10 17.92 -5.27
N ALA A 234 16.50 17.60 -6.42
CA ALA A 234 17.18 17.60 -7.71
C ALA A 234 17.78 18.98 -8.07
N LYS A 235 17.20 20.08 -7.54
CA LYS A 235 17.73 21.44 -7.68
C LYS A 235 19.16 21.59 -7.14
N VAL A 236 19.63 20.71 -6.24
CA VAL A 236 21.01 20.77 -5.74
C VAL A 236 22.05 20.58 -6.86
N LEU A 237 21.71 19.89 -7.96
CA LEU A 237 22.61 19.75 -9.10
C LEU A 237 23.02 21.08 -9.72
N THR A 238 22.16 22.10 -9.70
CA THR A 238 22.54 23.40 -10.25
C THR A 238 23.57 24.09 -9.38
N ALA A 239 23.48 23.93 -8.05
CA ALA A 239 24.47 24.46 -7.11
C ALA A 239 25.81 23.72 -7.21
N LEU A 240 25.80 22.40 -7.42
CA LEU A 240 27.02 21.58 -7.52
C LEU A 240 27.77 21.75 -8.86
N LYS A 241 27.16 22.34 -9.89
CA LYS A 241 27.78 22.54 -11.21
C LYS A 241 28.87 23.63 -11.24
N GLY A 242 29.15 24.31 -10.13
CA GLY A 242 30.28 25.25 -9.99
C GLY A 242 30.14 26.56 -10.78
N TYR A 243 29.08 26.74 -11.57
CA TYR A 243 28.74 28.00 -12.25
C TYR A 243 27.79 28.82 -11.39
N SER A 244 28.29 29.47 -10.35
CA SER A 244 27.55 30.52 -9.65
C SER A 244 28.35 31.81 -9.68
N ASN A 245 27.92 32.76 -10.52
CA ASN A 245 28.46 34.12 -10.55
C ASN A 245 28.02 34.94 -9.32
N ASP A 246 27.08 34.43 -8.52
CA ASP A 246 26.56 35.06 -7.31
C ASP A 246 27.04 34.32 -6.05
N GLN A 247 27.50 35.09 -5.06
CA GLN A 247 27.83 34.65 -3.70
C GLN A 247 26.56 34.32 -2.89
N SER A 248 25.65 33.51 -3.44
CA SER A 248 24.45 33.10 -2.71
C SER A 248 24.76 31.92 -1.78
N HIS A 249 24.65 32.14 -0.48
CA HIS A 249 24.63 31.04 0.50
C HIS A 249 23.46 30.09 0.18
N PHE A 250 23.73 28.79 0.08
CA PHE A 250 22.70 27.78 -0.16
C PHE A 250 22.68 26.74 0.98
N ARG A 251 21.48 26.25 1.30
CA ARG A 251 21.25 25.20 2.29
C ARG A 251 20.90 23.91 1.56
N ILE A 252 21.68 22.85 1.79
CA ILE A 252 21.32 21.50 1.34
C ILE A 252 20.57 20.81 2.48
N GLN A 253 19.45 20.19 2.17
CA GLN A 253 18.67 19.37 3.10
C GLN A 253 18.54 17.95 2.53
N THR A 254 18.67 16.96 3.41
CA THR A 254 18.49 15.54 3.09
C THR A 254 17.19 15.04 3.70
N TYR A 255 16.58 14.08 3.03
CA TYR A 255 15.30 13.49 3.40
C TYR A 255 15.42 11.98 3.48
N THR A 256 15.01 11.43 4.61
CA THR A 256 14.89 9.99 4.80
C THR A 256 13.55 9.51 4.24
N VAL A 257 13.59 8.74 3.16
CA VAL A 257 12.43 8.10 2.54
C VAL A 257 12.37 6.64 2.94
N PHE A 258 11.21 6.20 3.41
CA PHE A 258 10.94 4.80 3.75
C PHE A 258 10.22 4.11 2.59
N LEU A 259 10.95 3.29 1.83
CA LEU A 259 10.40 2.43 0.78
C LEU A 259 9.87 1.14 1.40
N ARG A 260 8.65 0.72 1.02
CA ARG A 260 7.85 -0.33 1.68
C ARG A 260 6.96 -1.10 0.72
#